data_AF-A0A832W9I6-F1
#
_entry.id   AF-A0A832W9I6-F1
#
_cell.length_a   1.000
_cell.length_b   1.000
_cell.length_c   1.000
_cell.angle_alpha   90.00
_cell.angle_beta   90.00
_cell.angle_gamma   90.00
#
_symmetry.space_group_name_H-M   'P 1'
#
loop_
_entity.id
_entity.type
_entity.pdbx_description
1 polymer ?
#
loop_
_entity_poly.entity_id
_entity_poly.type
_entity_poly.pdbx_seq_one_letter_code
_entity_poly.pdbx_strand_id
1 'polypeptide(L)'
;MKQIAESIRDRFMKLGIDVPVEDIESRLDELITKFKVPSNEAQRSVTNYFLKKYSIPKNEFYVRQAEPQLTKIVDITENGQWANLKAKVIQLWENTHESISQVGLLGDETGIIKFTIWKNAELPPLEQGESYLLRSVVVGEYNERFQIQFNKNSSVEKLSEPIEVGGGDFTPAAREAELRNIADLVGDQWATVRGKVVQLWENSHESIEQAGLIGDETGVIKFTNWASSELPDMEEGKSYMLKNVVVNEWNGRIQVQLNKSSSIETLDEDIEVGTSAFTYFGAMIDIQTGSGLIKRCPECKRALVKGACAEHGKVKGEYDLRIKAVLDSGTSTQDALINRELTEELAGISLDSAIAMAADALDPGVVLDKLKHELVGRYYTVSGHRLDRYILVESITPMTSLDRELLNEMFAELEVE
;
A
#
# COMPACT_ATOMS: atom_id res chain seq x y z
N MET A 1 -19.79 58.22 2.08
CA MET A 1 -21.19 57.76 1.87
C MET A 1 -21.53 57.70 0.38
N LYS A 2 -21.35 58.80 -0.38
CA LYS A 2 -21.49 58.83 -1.85
C LYS A 2 -20.87 57.65 -2.62
N GLN A 3 -19.57 57.43 -2.46
CA GLN A 3 -18.86 56.32 -3.13
C GLN A 3 -19.41 54.93 -2.77
N ILE A 4 -19.92 54.76 -1.54
CA ILE A 4 -20.50 53.49 -1.08
C ILE A 4 -21.89 53.31 -1.71
N ALA A 5 -22.68 54.37 -1.79
CA ALA A 5 -24.00 54.35 -2.42
C ALA A 5 -23.92 54.12 -3.93
N GLU A 6 -22.97 54.74 -4.61
CA GLU A 6 -22.66 54.50 -6.03
C GLU A 6 -22.23 53.04 -6.25
N SER A 7 -21.35 52.49 -5.40
CA SER A 7 -20.95 51.08 -5.45
C SER A 7 -22.14 50.11 -5.26
N ILE A 8 -23.13 50.46 -4.45
CA ILE A 8 -24.35 49.65 -4.28
C ILE A 8 -25.26 49.82 -5.50
N ARG A 9 -25.47 51.03 -6.01
CA ARG A 9 -26.26 51.26 -7.23
C ARG A 9 -25.68 50.46 -8.40
N ASP A 10 -24.39 50.56 -8.64
CA ASP A 10 -23.75 49.91 -9.78
C ASP A 10 -23.90 48.38 -9.72
N ARG A 11 -24.02 47.81 -8.50
CA ARG A 11 -24.36 46.39 -8.30
C ARG A 11 -25.79 46.04 -8.70
N PHE A 12 -26.77 46.87 -8.34
CA PHE A 12 -28.16 46.67 -8.76
C PHE A 12 -28.36 46.94 -10.26
N MET A 13 -27.65 47.92 -10.82
CA MET A 13 -27.71 48.26 -12.25
C MET A 13 -27.21 47.10 -13.13
N LYS A 14 -26.20 46.34 -12.68
CA LYS A 14 -25.72 45.10 -13.34
C LYS A 14 -26.75 43.96 -13.36
N LEU A 15 -27.76 44.02 -12.49
CA LEU A 15 -28.91 43.11 -12.46
C LEU A 15 -30.11 43.67 -13.24
N GLY A 16 -29.93 44.77 -13.96
CA GLY A 16 -30.98 45.43 -14.75
C GLY A 16 -31.94 46.28 -13.91
N ILE A 17 -31.60 46.59 -12.66
CA ILE A 17 -32.46 47.33 -11.73
C ILE A 17 -31.82 48.68 -11.43
N ASP A 18 -32.50 49.75 -11.84
CA ASP A 18 -32.07 51.10 -11.53
C ASP A 18 -32.61 51.53 -10.16
N VAL A 19 -31.70 51.72 -9.21
CA VAL A 19 -32.00 52.23 -7.86
C VAL A 19 -31.38 53.61 -7.74
N PRO A 20 -32.17 54.67 -7.47
CA PRO A 20 -31.62 56.01 -7.31
C PRO A 20 -30.55 56.06 -6.22
N VAL A 21 -29.39 56.68 -6.50
CA VAL A 21 -28.29 56.82 -5.52
C VAL A 21 -28.77 57.55 -4.28
N GLU A 22 -29.64 58.54 -4.45
CA GLU A 22 -30.22 59.37 -3.39
C GLU A 22 -31.00 58.52 -2.36
N ASP A 23 -31.72 57.49 -2.82
CA ASP A 23 -32.46 56.57 -1.95
C ASP A 23 -31.50 55.69 -1.12
N ILE A 24 -30.38 55.29 -1.72
CA ILE A 24 -29.35 54.49 -1.04
C ILE A 24 -28.59 55.34 -0.03
N GLU A 25 -28.26 56.59 -0.38
CA GLU A 25 -27.56 57.54 0.50
C GLU A 25 -28.39 57.93 1.70
N SER A 26 -29.66 58.31 1.50
CA SER A 26 -30.58 58.69 2.57
C SER A 26 -30.70 57.59 3.62
N ARG A 27 -30.76 56.34 3.16
CA ARG A 27 -30.91 55.17 4.03
C ARG A 27 -29.60 54.76 4.73
N LEU A 28 -28.46 54.95 4.05
CA LEU A 28 -27.14 54.78 4.67
C LEU A 28 -26.91 55.84 5.75
N ASP A 29 -27.25 57.09 5.49
CA ASP A 29 -27.13 58.19 6.45
C ASP A 29 -28.06 57.99 7.64
N GLU A 30 -29.30 57.54 7.43
CA GLU A 30 -30.20 57.24 8.54
C GLU A 30 -29.60 56.15 9.46
N LEU A 31 -29.09 55.06 8.89
CA LEU A 31 -28.51 53.96 9.68
C LEU A 31 -27.21 54.36 10.40
N ILE A 32 -26.36 55.16 9.77
CA ILE A 32 -25.07 55.56 10.34
C ILE A 32 -25.22 56.72 11.32
N THR A 33 -26.00 57.74 10.98
CA THR A 33 -26.11 58.98 11.75
C THR A 33 -27.15 58.88 12.87
N LYS A 34 -28.33 58.32 12.59
CA LYS A 34 -29.43 58.21 13.56
C LYS A 34 -29.35 56.94 14.40
N PHE A 35 -29.02 55.80 13.78
CA PHE A 35 -28.95 54.52 14.47
C PHE A 35 -27.53 54.11 14.89
N LYS A 36 -26.50 54.90 14.55
CA LYS A 36 -25.09 54.66 14.90
C LYS A 36 -24.59 53.26 14.52
N VAL A 37 -25.16 52.69 13.46
CA VAL A 37 -24.77 51.38 12.95
C VAL A 37 -23.40 51.50 12.27
N PRO A 38 -22.44 50.59 12.52
CA PRO A 38 -21.16 50.59 11.82
C PRO A 38 -21.35 50.57 10.30
N SER A 39 -20.50 51.29 9.57
CA SER A 39 -20.67 51.50 8.12
C SER A 39 -20.82 50.19 7.32
N ASN A 40 -20.07 49.14 7.69
CA ASN A 40 -20.14 47.83 7.03
C ASN A 40 -21.49 47.12 7.25
N GLU A 41 -22.09 47.29 8.42
CA GLU A 41 -23.38 46.68 8.77
C GLU A 41 -24.55 47.49 8.18
N ALA A 42 -24.43 48.83 8.16
CA ALA A 42 -25.35 49.71 7.46
C ALA A 42 -25.40 49.38 5.95
N GLN A 43 -24.25 49.16 5.31
CA GLN A 43 -24.18 48.70 3.92
C GLN A 43 -24.94 47.39 3.70
N ARG A 44 -24.67 46.36 4.50
CA ARG A 44 -25.36 45.06 4.41
C ARG A 44 -26.86 45.20 4.61
N SER A 45 -27.29 46.03 5.56
CA SER A 45 -28.71 46.28 5.86
C SER A 45 -29.41 46.98 4.69
N VAL A 46 -28.78 48.00 4.09
CA VAL A 46 -29.31 48.70 2.92
C VAL A 46 -29.38 47.77 1.71
N THR A 47 -28.32 47.00 1.43
CA THR A 47 -28.32 45.99 0.36
C THR A 47 -29.44 44.96 0.55
N ASN A 48 -29.59 44.38 1.75
CA ASN A 48 -30.65 43.40 2.04
C ASN A 48 -32.05 43.99 1.91
N TYR A 49 -32.24 45.26 2.25
CA TYR A 49 -33.52 45.94 2.07
C TYR A 49 -33.92 46.05 0.59
N PHE A 50 -33.00 46.49 -0.27
CA PHE A 50 -33.27 46.59 -1.69
C PHE A 50 -33.42 45.22 -2.35
N LEU A 51 -32.67 44.20 -1.92
CA LEU A 51 -32.89 42.81 -2.34
C LEU A 51 -34.32 42.33 -2.04
N LYS A 52 -34.83 42.64 -0.85
CA LYS A 52 -36.20 42.31 -0.47
C LYS A 52 -37.24 43.14 -1.23
N LYS A 53 -36.97 44.43 -1.47
CA LYS A 53 -37.86 45.35 -2.19
C LYS A 53 -38.07 44.92 -3.65
N TYR A 54 -37.02 44.43 -4.30
CA TYR A 54 -37.05 43.98 -5.69
C TYR A 54 -37.17 42.45 -5.84
N SER A 55 -37.46 41.73 -4.75
CA SER A 55 -37.63 40.27 -4.74
C SER A 55 -36.48 39.48 -5.37
N ILE A 56 -35.24 39.97 -5.20
CA ILE A 56 -34.05 39.31 -5.74
C ILE A 56 -33.56 38.26 -4.72
N PRO A 57 -33.43 36.99 -5.11
CA PRO A 57 -32.79 35.97 -4.27
C PRO A 57 -31.37 36.42 -3.91
N LYS A 58 -30.99 36.33 -2.62
CA LYS A 58 -29.63 36.70 -2.17
C LYS A 58 -28.54 36.03 -3.01
N ASN A 59 -28.79 34.82 -3.47
CA ASN A 59 -27.87 34.07 -4.33
C ASN A 59 -27.59 34.81 -5.64
N GLU A 60 -28.57 35.41 -6.32
CA GLU A 60 -28.33 36.13 -7.58
C GLU A 60 -27.47 37.39 -7.41
N PHE A 61 -27.58 38.07 -6.26
CA PHE A 61 -26.84 39.31 -6.00
C PHE A 61 -25.37 39.08 -5.63
N TYR A 62 -25.05 38.00 -4.93
CA TYR A 62 -23.68 37.69 -4.50
C TYR A 62 -22.91 36.78 -5.48
N VAL A 63 -23.59 36.12 -6.44
CA VAL A 63 -22.95 35.16 -7.37
C VAL A 63 -22.13 35.83 -8.48
N ARG A 64 -22.30 37.14 -8.76
CA ARG A 64 -21.58 37.83 -9.86
C ARG A 64 -20.49 38.82 -9.43
N GLN A 65 -19.71 38.54 -8.39
CA GLN A 65 -18.63 39.44 -7.98
C GLN A 65 -17.34 38.76 -7.53
N ALA A 66 -16.65 38.15 -8.48
CA ALA A 66 -15.20 38.15 -8.69
C ALA A 66 -14.97 37.17 -9.84
N GLU A 67 -14.05 37.45 -10.78
CA GLU A 67 -13.42 36.31 -11.43
C GLU A 67 -12.84 35.47 -10.29
N PRO A 68 -13.33 34.25 -10.07
CA PRO A 68 -12.83 33.46 -8.97
C PRO A 68 -11.33 33.36 -9.17
N GLN A 69 -10.55 33.64 -8.12
CA GLN A 69 -9.12 33.40 -8.18
C GLN A 69 -8.95 31.93 -8.53
N LEU A 70 -8.44 31.69 -9.74
CA LEU A 70 -8.25 30.34 -10.24
C LEU A 70 -7.05 29.75 -9.51
N THR A 71 -7.29 28.65 -8.83
CA THR A 71 -6.26 27.84 -8.19
C THR A 71 -5.85 26.78 -9.20
N LYS A 72 -4.56 26.65 -9.46
CA LYS A 72 -4.00 25.56 -10.26
C LYS A 72 -3.98 24.29 -9.42
N ILE A 73 -4.05 23.12 -10.03
CA ILE A 73 -4.06 21.85 -9.32
C ILE A 73 -2.82 21.68 -8.44
N VAL A 74 -1.64 22.08 -8.92
CA VAL A 74 -0.38 22.00 -8.16
C VAL A 74 -0.37 22.87 -6.89
N ASP A 75 -1.16 23.95 -6.87
CA ASP A 75 -1.21 24.89 -5.74
C ASP A 75 -2.17 24.42 -4.63
N ILE A 76 -2.78 23.23 -4.78
CA ILE A 76 -3.67 22.64 -3.79
C ILE A 76 -2.83 21.92 -2.73
N THR A 77 -2.63 22.59 -1.59
CA THR A 77 -1.79 22.08 -0.49
C THR A 77 -2.49 22.01 0.86
N GLU A 78 -3.74 22.49 0.97
CA GLU A 78 -4.45 22.59 2.25
C GLU A 78 -5.84 21.93 2.19
N ASN A 79 -6.11 21.04 3.16
CA ASN A 79 -7.40 20.39 3.33
C ASN A 79 -8.47 21.39 3.80
N GLY A 80 -9.69 21.28 3.27
CA GLY A 80 -10.81 22.17 3.60
C GLY A 80 -10.79 23.52 2.86
N GLN A 81 -9.78 23.77 2.03
CA GLN A 81 -9.69 24.99 1.21
C GLN A 81 -10.80 25.01 0.15
N TRP A 82 -11.40 26.18 -0.05
CA TRP A 82 -12.28 26.43 -1.19
C TRP A 82 -11.45 26.86 -2.38
N ALA A 83 -11.62 26.15 -3.50
CA ALA A 83 -10.89 26.41 -4.73
C ALA A 83 -11.86 26.65 -5.90
N ASN A 84 -11.37 27.37 -6.90
CA ASN A 84 -12.02 27.47 -8.21
C ASN A 84 -10.98 27.09 -9.24
N LEU A 85 -11.30 26.21 -10.16
CA LEU A 85 -10.32 25.73 -11.13
C LEU A 85 -10.95 25.49 -12.48
N LYS A 86 -10.11 25.60 -13.50
CA LYS A 86 -10.41 25.20 -14.87
C LYS A 86 -9.73 23.86 -15.07
N ALA A 87 -10.50 22.82 -15.35
CA ALA A 87 -9.94 21.51 -15.62
C ALA A 87 -10.74 20.73 -16.66
N LYS A 88 -10.04 19.88 -17.38
CA LYS A 88 -10.59 18.88 -18.29
C LYS A 88 -10.88 17.59 -17.54
N VAL A 89 -12.03 16.99 -17.79
CA VAL A 89 -12.35 15.65 -17.28
C VAL A 89 -11.54 14.65 -18.09
N ILE A 90 -10.56 14.02 -17.46
CA ILE A 90 -9.69 13.03 -18.11
C ILE A 90 -10.42 11.68 -18.14
N GLN A 91 -10.99 11.29 -17.01
CA GLN A 91 -11.58 9.99 -16.83
C GLN A 91 -12.72 10.06 -15.81
N LEU A 92 -13.77 9.27 -16.06
CA LEU A 92 -14.82 8.96 -15.10
C LEU A 92 -14.65 7.51 -14.65
N TRP A 93 -14.83 7.25 -13.36
CA TRP A 93 -14.82 5.89 -12.83
C TRP A 93 -16.23 5.49 -12.40
N GLU A 94 -16.53 4.21 -12.53
CA GLU A 94 -17.75 3.65 -11.96
C GLU A 94 -17.65 3.63 -10.44
N ASN A 95 -18.71 4.09 -9.78
CA ASN A 95 -18.78 4.15 -8.34
C ASN A 95 -19.90 3.25 -7.82
N THR A 96 -19.59 2.48 -6.79
CA THR A 96 -20.49 1.52 -6.14
C THR A 96 -21.23 2.12 -4.94
N HIS A 97 -20.84 3.31 -4.46
CA HIS A 97 -21.43 3.91 -3.26
C HIS A 97 -22.65 4.79 -3.56
N GLU A 98 -23.77 4.55 -2.87
CA GLU A 98 -25.06 5.19 -3.14
C GLU A 98 -25.07 6.73 -2.97
N SER A 99 -24.18 7.28 -2.15
CA SER A 99 -24.14 8.73 -1.87
C SER A 99 -23.31 9.55 -2.87
N ILE A 100 -22.56 8.89 -3.75
CA ILE A 100 -21.70 9.54 -4.75
C ILE A 100 -22.41 9.47 -6.11
N SER A 101 -22.46 10.62 -6.80
CA SER A 101 -23.02 10.76 -8.13
C SER A 101 -21.99 10.38 -9.19
N GLN A 102 -20.78 10.94 -9.09
CA GLN A 102 -19.69 10.70 -10.04
C GLN A 102 -18.35 10.82 -9.32
N VAL A 103 -17.37 10.06 -9.77
CA VAL A 103 -15.99 10.14 -9.31
C VAL A 103 -15.09 9.99 -10.53
N GLY A 104 -13.94 10.64 -10.53
CA GLY A 104 -13.04 10.58 -11.67
C GLY A 104 -11.79 11.43 -11.48
N LEU A 105 -11.14 11.73 -12.60
CA LEU A 105 -9.92 12.54 -12.68
C LEU A 105 -10.17 13.83 -13.46
N LEU A 106 -9.70 14.93 -12.89
CA LEU A 106 -9.60 16.24 -13.53
C LEU A 106 -8.13 16.55 -13.80
N GLY A 107 -7.85 17.25 -14.91
CA GLY A 107 -6.51 17.76 -15.19
C GLY A 107 -6.51 19.19 -15.73
N ASP A 108 -5.45 19.92 -15.41
CA ASP A 108 -5.15 21.25 -15.90
C ASP A 108 -3.71 21.33 -16.41
N GLU A 109 -3.25 22.51 -16.77
CA GLU A 109 -1.87 22.77 -17.22
C GLU A 109 -0.76 22.45 -16.20
N THR A 110 -1.13 22.11 -14.96
CA THR A 110 -0.18 21.88 -13.85
C THR A 110 -0.20 20.47 -13.28
N GLY A 111 -1.27 19.71 -13.49
CA GLY A 111 -1.35 18.36 -12.98
C GLY A 111 -2.74 17.77 -13.06
N ILE A 112 -2.91 16.68 -12.33
CA ILE A 112 -4.16 15.93 -12.27
C ILE A 112 -4.57 15.71 -10.81
N ILE A 113 -5.87 15.68 -10.57
CA ILE A 113 -6.43 15.48 -9.24
C ILE A 113 -7.71 14.67 -9.30
N LYS A 114 -7.91 13.81 -8.32
CA LYS A 114 -9.15 13.04 -8.16
C LYS A 114 -10.28 13.98 -7.76
N PHE A 115 -11.47 13.76 -8.29
CA PHE A 115 -12.67 14.46 -7.88
C PHE A 115 -13.81 13.54 -7.48
N THR A 116 -14.72 14.03 -6.65
CA THR A 116 -15.91 13.33 -6.20
C THR A 116 -17.11 14.29 -6.16
N ILE A 117 -18.16 13.95 -6.89
CA ILE A 117 -19.45 14.64 -6.90
C ILE A 117 -20.42 13.86 -6.03
N TRP A 118 -20.88 14.47 -4.95
CA TRP A 118 -21.89 13.88 -4.07
C TRP A 118 -23.29 14.00 -4.70
N LYS A 119 -24.17 12.99 -4.52
CA LYS A 119 -25.55 13.05 -5.08
C LYS A 119 -26.35 14.23 -4.57
N ASN A 120 -26.09 14.66 -3.34
CA ASN A 120 -26.73 15.82 -2.75
C ASN A 120 -26.29 17.15 -3.40
N ALA A 121 -25.26 17.16 -4.25
CA ALA A 121 -24.82 18.37 -4.94
C ALA A 121 -25.77 18.78 -6.08
N GLU A 122 -26.59 17.85 -6.59
CA GLU A 122 -27.59 18.11 -7.66
C GLU A 122 -26.98 18.80 -8.90
N LEU A 123 -25.75 18.44 -9.24
CA LEU A 123 -25.01 19.00 -10.37
C LEU A 123 -25.25 18.22 -11.67
N PRO A 124 -25.19 18.89 -12.84
CA PRO A 124 -25.22 18.19 -14.12
C PRO A 124 -24.03 17.23 -14.22
N PRO A 125 -24.21 16.05 -14.85
CA PRO A 125 -23.14 15.09 -14.98
C PRO A 125 -22.04 15.65 -15.88
N LEU A 126 -20.79 15.42 -15.48
CA LEU A 126 -19.64 15.80 -16.29
C LEU A 126 -19.39 14.75 -17.39
N GLU A 127 -18.99 15.21 -18.57
CA GLU A 127 -18.64 14.40 -19.72
C GLU A 127 -17.12 14.22 -19.82
N GLN A 128 -16.68 12.99 -20.09
CA GLN A 128 -15.26 12.69 -20.28
C GLN A 128 -14.71 13.39 -21.53
N GLY A 129 -13.51 13.95 -21.44
CA GLY A 129 -12.84 14.67 -22.53
C GLY A 129 -13.22 16.14 -22.64
N GLU A 130 -14.21 16.61 -21.88
CA GLU A 130 -14.70 17.98 -21.93
C GLU A 130 -14.04 18.85 -20.85
N SER A 131 -13.95 20.14 -21.13
CA SER A 131 -13.35 21.14 -20.23
C SER A 131 -14.41 21.90 -19.47
N TYR A 132 -14.18 22.11 -18.18
CA TYR A 132 -15.13 22.74 -17.28
C TYR A 132 -14.47 23.79 -16.41
N LEU A 133 -15.22 24.85 -16.13
CA LEU A 133 -14.95 25.81 -15.07
C LEU A 133 -15.72 25.38 -13.83
N LEU A 134 -14.96 25.00 -12.81
CA LEU A 134 -15.44 24.45 -11.55
C LEU A 134 -15.31 25.53 -10.49
N ARG A 135 -16.44 25.94 -9.91
CA ARG A 135 -16.46 27.01 -8.90
C ARG A 135 -16.90 26.46 -7.55
N SER A 136 -16.35 27.05 -6.49
CA SER A 136 -16.69 26.77 -5.11
C SER A 136 -16.58 25.27 -4.78
N VAL A 137 -15.50 24.64 -5.24
CA VAL A 137 -15.20 23.25 -4.89
C VAL A 137 -14.37 23.20 -3.62
N VAL A 138 -14.48 22.12 -2.87
CA VAL A 138 -13.78 21.94 -1.60
C VAL A 138 -12.65 20.95 -1.78
N VAL A 139 -11.45 21.30 -1.32
CA VAL A 139 -10.33 20.38 -1.23
C VAL A 139 -10.56 19.47 -0.04
N GLY A 140 -10.58 18.16 -0.27
CA GLY A 140 -10.56 17.13 0.76
C GLY A 140 -9.23 16.40 0.75
N GLU A 141 -8.87 15.80 1.88
CA GLU A 141 -7.70 14.93 2.00
C GLU A 141 -8.15 13.51 2.33
N TYR A 142 -7.58 12.52 1.64
CA TYR A 142 -7.82 11.10 1.89
C TYR A 142 -6.56 10.29 1.62
N ASN A 143 -6.11 9.49 2.59
CA ASN A 143 -4.86 8.74 2.54
C ASN A 143 -3.67 9.60 2.05
N GLU A 144 -3.48 10.77 2.68
CA GLU A 144 -2.39 11.72 2.37
C GLU A 144 -2.39 12.26 0.93
N ARG A 145 -3.51 12.11 0.19
CA ARG A 145 -3.70 12.69 -1.14
C ARG A 145 -4.85 13.70 -1.13
N PHE A 146 -4.61 14.85 -1.74
CA PHE A 146 -5.65 15.86 -1.96
C PHE A 146 -6.59 15.42 -3.09
N GLN A 147 -7.87 15.72 -2.92
CA GLN A 147 -8.95 15.45 -3.86
C GLN A 147 -9.94 16.62 -3.87
N ILE A 148 -10.67 16.77 -4.96
CA ILE A 148 -11.71 17.78 -5.10
C ILE A 148 -13.07 17.18 -4.76
N GLN A 149 -13.85 17.88 -3.96
CA GLN A 149 -15.22 17.49 -3.61
C GLN A 149 -16.21 18.57 -4.02
N PHE A 150 -17.27 18.14 -4.70
CA PHE A 150 -18.37 19.01 -5.12
C PHE A 150 -19.55 18.89 -4.17
N ASN A 151 -20.02 20.02 -3.67
CA ASN A 151 -21.15 20.11 -2.77
C ASN A 151 -22.29 20.95 -3.38
N LYS A 152 -23.36 21.18 -2.62
CA LYS A 152 -24.53 21.98 -3.02
C LYS A 152 -24.22 23.43 -3.44
N ASN A 153 -23.10 23.97 -2.99
CA ASN A 153 -22.67 25.34 -3.28
C ASN A 153 -21.67 25.38 -4.45
N SER A 154 -21.23 24.22 -4.94
CA SER A 154 -20.37 24.14 -6.12
C SER A 154 -21.19 24.39 -7.38
N SER A 155 -20.55 24.91 -8.43
CA SER A 155 -21.18 25.08 -9.74
C SER A 155 -20.23 24.70 -10.85
N VAL A 156 -20.75 24.08 -11.90
CA VAL A 156 -19.97 23.61 -13.04
C VAL A 156 -20.48 24.27 -14.31
N GLU A 157 -19.57 24.83 -15.10
CA GLU A 157 -19.84 25.50 -16.37
C GLU A 157 -18.96 24.87 -17.47
N LYS A 158 -19.56 24.36 -18.54
CA LYS A 158 -18.81 23.76 -19.67
C LYS A 158 -18.08 24.87 -20.43
N LEU A 159 -16.78 24.69 -20.65
CA LEU A 159 -15.95 25.60 -21.44
C LEU A 159 -15.95 25.16 -22.90
N SER A 160 -16.01 26.14 -23.81
CA SER A 160 -15.87 25.91 -25.25
C SER A 160 -14.42 25.69 -25.69
N GLU A 161 -13.47 26.18 -24.89
CA GLU A 161 -12.03 26.03 -25.15
C GLU A 161 -11.50 24.79 -24.42
N PRO A 162 -10.87 23.84 -25.13
CA PRO A 162 -10.25 22.69 -24.50
C PRO A 162 -9.02 23.14 -23.70
N ILE A 163 -8.94 22.72 -22.44
CA ILE A 163 -7.78 22.95 -21.59
C ILE A 163 -6.71 21.91 -21.95
N GLU A 164 -5.50 22.39 -22.24
CA GLU A 164 -4.33 21.51 -22.35
C GLU A 164 -3.91 21.07 -20.95
N VAL A 165 -3.82 19.75 -20.76
CA VAL A 165 -3.38 19.17 -19.50
C VAL A 165 -1.86 19.12 -19.53
N GLY A 166 -1.22 19.94 -18.71
CA GLY A 166 0.22 20.13 -18.67
C GLY A 166 0.82 19.19 -17.63
N GLY A 167 1.16 17.99 -18.08
CA GLY A 167 1.71 16.96 -17.20
C GLY A 167 1.49 15.56 -17.76
N GLY A 168 2.34 15.19 -18.72
CA GLY A 168 2.54 13.81 -19.18
C GLY A 168 1.60 13.36 -20.29
N ASP A 169 2.20 12.77 -21.33
CA ASP A 169 1.49 11.95 -22.31
C ASP A 169 0.51 11.01 -21.59
N PHE A 170 -0.78 11.26 -21.77
CA PHE A 170 -1.83 10.38 -21.30
C PHE A 170 -2.77 10.07 -22.47
N THR A 171 -2.25 9.29 -23.40
CA THR A 171 -3.05 8.20 -23.94
C THR A 171 -3.37 7.26 -22.75
N PRO A 172 -4.61 6.77 -22.62
CA PRO A 172 -4.96 5.76 -21.63
C PRO A 172 -4.37 4.41 -22.03
N ALA A 173 -3.05 4.30 -22.03
CA ALA A 173 -2.46 3.12 -21.42
C ALA A 173 -2.42 3.44 -19.93
N ALA A 174 -2.98 2.58 -19.10
CA ALA A 174 -2.60 2.52 -17.70
C ALA A 174 -1.09 2.75 -17.66
N ARG A 175 -0.61 3.67 -16.81
CA ARG A 175 0.82 3.72 -16.53
C ARG A 175 1.11 2.36 -15.91
N GLU A 176 1.47 1.39 -16.75
CA GLU A 176 1.77 0.03 -16.32
C GLU A 176 2.81 0.23 -15.25
N ALA A 177 2.46 -0.19 -14.03
CA ALA A 177 3.40 -0.11 -12.94
C ALA A 177 4.70 -0.78 -13.38
N GLU A 178 5.84 -0.19 -13.04
CA GLU A 178 7.13 -0.70 -13.49
C GLU A 178 7.24 -2.18 -13.14
N LEU A 179 7.74 -2.97 -14.10
CA LEU A 179 8.08 -4.36 -13.85
C LEU A 179 9.19 -4.38 -12.79
N ARG A 180 8.93 -5.08 -11.68
CA ARG A 180 9.88 -5.24 -10.57
C ARG A 180 9.98 -6.70 -10.20
N ASN A 181 11.20 -7.08 -9.86
CA ASN A 181 11.49 -8.36 -9.25
C ASN A 181 10.94 -8.40 -7.83
N ILE A 182 10.56 -9.59 -7.36
CA ILE A 182 9.95 -9.79 -6.06
C ILE A 182 10.85 -9.32 -4.91
N ALA A 183 12.16 -9.54 -5.00
CA ALA A 183 13.11 -9.12 -3.97
C ALA A 183 13.25 -7.59 -3.84
N ASP A 184 12.97 -6.85 -4.92
CA ASP A 184 13.12 -5.38 -4.97
C ASP A 184 11.82 -4.64 -4.61
N LEU A 185 10.79 -5.37 -4.18
CA LEU A 185 9.53 -4.79 -3.78
C LEU A 185 9.67 -4.05 -2.44
N VAL A 186 9.17 -2.82 -2.41
CA VAL A 186 9.11 -1.94 -1.24
C VAL A 186 7.63 -1.70 -0.92
N GLY A 187 7.30 -1.51 0.36
CA GLY A 187 5.93 -1.19 0.78
C GLY A 187 5.38 0.10 0.16
N ASP A 188 4.04 0.17 0.09
CA ASP A 188 3.24 1.32 -0.34
C ASP A 188 3.49 1.80 -1.78
N GLN A 189 3.82 0.85 -2.68
CA GLN A 189 4.02 1.14 -4.11
C GLN A 189 3.13 0.29 -5.02
N TRP A 190 2.98 0.75 -6.26
CA TRP A 190 2.41 -0.04 -7.35
C TRP A 190 3.54 -0.72 -8.11
N ALA A 191 3.37 -2.00 -8.43
CA ALA A 191 4.34 -2.77 -9.21
C ALA A 191 3.64 -3.64 -10.25
N THR A 192 4.37 -4.02 -11.30
CA THR A 192 4.04 -5.18 -12.12
C THR A 192 5.00 -6.30 -11.73
N VAL A 193 4.49 -7.50 -11.47
CA VAL A 193 5.29 -8.64 -11.01
C VAL A 193 5.10 -9.80 -11.96
N ARG A 194 6.21 -10.41 -12.39
CA ARG A 194 6.23 -11.64 -13.20
C ARG A 194 6.65 -12.79 -12.30
N GLY A 195 5.81 -13.81 -12.13
CA GLY A 195 6.17 -14.94 -11.27
C GLY A 195 5.27 -16.16 -11.44
N LYS A 196 5.73 -17.29 -10.90
CA LYS A 196 5.02 -18.57 -10.82
C LYS A 196 4.29 -18.69 -9.49
N VAL A 197 3.04 -19.14 -9.54
CA VAL A 197 2.27 -19.44 -8.32
C VAL A 197 2.84 -20.72 -7.71
N VAL A 198 3.47 -20.58 -6.55
CA VAL A 198 4.12 -21.67 -5.82
C VAL A 198 3.09 -22.47 -5.03
N GLN A 199 2.14 -21.77 -4.42
CA GLN A 199 1.16 -22.37 -3.53
C GLN A 199 -0.08 -21.48 -3.44
N LEU A 200 -1.26 -22.10 -3.41
CA LEU A 200 -2.53 -21.51 -3.06
C LEU A 200 -2.97 -22.04 -1.69
N TRP A 201 -3.65 -21.19 -0.92
CA TRP A 201 -4.23 -21.57 0.35
C TRP A 201 -5.75 -21.54 0.25
N GLU A 202 -6.41 -22.55 0.81
CA GLU A 202 -7.84 -22.50 1.03
C GLU A 202 -8.16 -21.43 2.06
N ASN A 203 -9.01 -20.47 1.69
CA ASN A 203 -9.42 -19.39 2.56
C ASN A 203 -10.89 -19.51 2.91
N SER A 204 -11.23 -19.26 4.17
CA SER A 204 -12.59 -19.38 4.69
C SER A 204 -13.32 -18.03 4.79
N HIS A 205 -12.75 -16.94 4.27
CA HIS A 205 -13.28 -15.59 4.40
C HIS A 205 -13.85 -15.08 3.06
N GLU A 206 -15.13 -14.68 3.05
CA GLU A 206 -15.89 -14.29 1.84
C GLU A 206 -15.29 -13.14 1.03
N SER A 207 -14.49 -12.29 1.67
CA SER A 207 -13.86 -11.13 1.03
C SER A 207 -12.60 -11.47 0.23
N ILE A 208 -12.01 -12.65 0.43
CA ILE A 208 -10.78 -13.06 -0.24
C ILE A 208 -11.11 -14.15 -1.23
N GLU A 209 -10.86 -13.87 -2.51
CA GLU A 209 -11.06 -14.83 -3.59
C GLU A 209 -9.96 -15.89 -3.55
N GLN A 210 -8.70 -15.42 -3.55
CA GLN A 210 -7.53 -16.30 -3.54
C GLN A 210 -6.41 -15.68 -2.71
N ALA A 211 -5.67 -16.52 -2.00
CA ALA A 211 -4.44 -16.12 -1.34
C ALA A 211 -3.39 -17.22 -1.52
N GLY A 212 -2.14 -16.82 -1.66
CA GLY A 212 -1.08 -17.77 -1.94
C GLY A 212 0.30 -17.13 -1.98
N LEU A 213 1.25 -17.89 -2.51
CA LEU A 213 2.63 -17.52 -2.75
C LEU A 213 2.90 -17.45 -4.25
N ILE A 214 3.49 -16.35 -4.69
CA ILE A 214 4.03 -16.18 -6.04
C ILE A 214 5.53 -15.94 -5.93
N GLY A 215 6.31 -16.52 -6.84
CA GLY A 215 7.76 -16.41 -6.83
C GLY A 215 8.36 -16.19 -8.22
N ASP A 216 9.53 -15.58 -8.27
CA ASP A 216 10.35 -15.35 -9.45
C ASP A 216 11.79 -15.76 -9.14
N GLU A 217 12.73 -15.53 -10.06
CA GLU A 217 14.15 -15.85 -9.88
C GLU A 217 14.81 -15.15 -8.68
N THR A 218 14.16 -14.15 -8.08
CA THR A 218 14.70 -13.34 -6.99
C THR A 218 14.10 -13.66 -5.63
N GLY A 219 12.92 -14.27 -5.56
CA GLY A 219 12.30 -14.60 -4.28
C GLY A 219 10.84 -15.03 -4.37
N VAL A 220 10.22 -15.19 -3.20
CA VAL A 220 8.80 -15.54 -3.05
C VAL A 220 8.10 -14.52 -2.17
N ILE A 221 6.91 -14.10 -2.58
CA ILE A 221 6.07 -13.16 -1.84
C ILE A 221 4.63 -13.68 -1.72
N LYS A 222 3.98 -13.32 -0.62
CA LYS A 222 2.55 -13.58 -0.44
C LYS A 222 1.75 -12.64 -1.32
N PHE A 223 0.74 -13.18 -2.02
CA PHE A 223 -0.27 -12.37 -2.69
C PHE A 223 -1.66 -12.57 -2.08
N THR A 224 -2.55 -11.61 -2.29
CA THR A 224 -3.97 -11.69 -1.94
C THR A 224 -4.81 -11.07 -3.04
N ASN A 225 -5.71 -11.88 -3.60
CA ASN A 225 -6.74 -11.48 -4.54
C ASN A 225 -8.08 -11.30 -3.78
N TRP A 226 -8.61 -10.09 -3.74
CA TRP A 226 -9.87 -9.79 -3.08
C TRP A 226 -11.05 -10.19 -3.96
N ALA A 227 -12.14 -10.75 -3.41
CA ALA A 227 -13.36 -11.08 -4.17
C ALA A 227 -13.93 -9.87 -4.93
N SER A 228 -13.74 -8.68 -4.36
CA SER A 228 -14.10 -7.42 -5.00
C SER A 228 -13.25 -7.07 -6.23
N SER A 229 -12.19 -7.80 -6.59
CA SER A 229 -11.36 -7.50 -7.76
C SER A 229 -11.99 -8.00 -9.07
N GLU A 230 -12.84 -9.04 -8.99
CA GLU A 230 -13.47 -9.71 -10.15
C GLU A 230 -12.44 -10.19 -11.20
N LEU A 231 -11.24 -10.58 -10.75
CA LEU A 231 -10.14 -11.07 -11.58
C LEU A 231 -10.20 -12.58 -11.81
N PRO A 232 -9.63 -13.09 -12.94
CA PRO A 232 -9.59 -14.52 -13.19
C PRO A 232 -8.75 -15.28 -12.15
N ASP A 233 -9.13 -16.51 -11.86
CA ASP A 233 -8.40 -17.36 -10.92
C ASP A 233 -7.04 -17.79 -11.47
N MET A 234 -6.06 -17.85 -10.57
CA MET A 234 -4.74 -18.43 -10.86
C MET A 234 -4.67 -19.89 -10.41
N GLU A 235 -3.81 -20.67 -11.06
CA GLU A 235 -3.55 -22.08 -10.75
C GLU A 235 -2.14 -22.28 -10.19
N GLU A 236 -2.01 -23.21 -9.25
CA GLU A 236 -0.69 -23.62 -8.73
C GLU A 236 0.19 -24.19 -9.85
N GLY A 237 1.47 -23.79 -9.84
CA GLY A 237 2.47 -24.25 -10.79
C GLY A 237 2.43 -23.56 -12.16
N LYS A 238 1.53 -22.59 -12.38
CA LYS A 238 1.52 -21.76 -13.60
C LYS A 238 2.18 -20.39 -13.38
N SER A 239 2.73 -19.84 -14.46
CA SER A 239 3.36 -18.53 -14.50
C SER A 239 2.37 -17.45 -14.91
N TYR A 240 2.46 -16.29 -14.26
CA TYR A 240 1.59 -15.16 -14.50
C TYR A 240 2.37 -13.83 -14.47
N MET A 241 1.86 -12.86 -15.21
CA MET A 241 2.19 -11.46 -15.11
C MET A 241 1.04 -10.73 -14.41
N LEU A 242 1.32 -10.24 -13.20
CA LEU A 242 0.38 -9.46 -12.40
C LEU A 242 0.69 -7.98 -12.59
N LYS A 243 -0.14 -7.28 -13.34
CA LYS A 243 0.03 -5.85 -13.61
C LYS A 243 -0.72 -5.00 -12.60
N ASN A 244 -0.16 -3.85 -12.26
CA ASN A 244 -0.75 -2.85 -11.37
C ASN A 244 -1.19 -3.45 -10.03
N VAL A 245 -0.32 -4.23 -9.41
CA VAL A 245 -0.54 -4.76 -8.06
C VAL A 245 -0.08 -3.76 -7.01
N VAL A 246 -0.73 -3.78 -5.84
CA VAL A 246 -0.38 -2.91 -4.71
C VAL A 246 0.52 -3.70 -3.77
N VAL A 247 1.72 -3.19 -3.52
CA VAL A 247 2.65 -3.75 -2.54
C VAL A 247 2.40 -3.05 -1.21
N ASN A 248 2.17 -3.81 -0.15
CA ASN A 248 2.02 -3.26 1.20
C ASN A 248 2.81 -4.07 2.23
N GLU A 249 3.04 -3.46 3.40
CA GLU A 249 3.73 -4.10 4.52
C GLU A 249 2.73 -4.42 5.64
N TRP A 250 2.70 -5.68 6.07
CA TRP A 250 1.84 -6.15 7.16
C TRP A 250 2.63 -7.01 8.14
N ASN A 251 2.62 -6.64 9.42
CA ASN A 251 3.41 -7.31 10.48
C ASN A 251 4.91 -7.43 10.13
N GLY A 252 5.49 -6.41 9.50
CA GLY A 252 6.90 -6.42 9.10
C GLY A 252 7.21 -7.30 7.89
N ARG A 253 6.18 -7.74 7.14
CA ARG A 253 6.33 -8.54 5.92
C ARG A 253 5.68 -7.85 4.74
N ILE A 254 6.42 -7.75 3.65
CA ILE A 254 5.92 -7.22 2.38
C ILE A 254 5.03 -8.29 1.73
N GLN A 255 3.88 -7.85 1.21
CA GLN A 255 2.94 -8.69 0.49
C GLN A 255 2.34 -7.90 -0.70
N VAL A 256 1.74 -8.63 -1.63
CA VAL A 256 1.13 -8.08 -2.84
C VAL A 256 -0.40 -8.23 -2.77
N GLN A 257 -1.14 -7.19 -3.16
CA GLN A 257 -2.59 -7.19 -3.20
C GLN A 257 -3.09 -6.84 -4.60
N LEU A 258 -4.04 -7.64 -5.09
CA LEU A 258 -4.71 -7.43 -6.36
C LEU A 258 -6.06 -6.75 -6.13
N ASN A 259 -6.36 -5.74 -6.93
CA ASN A 259 -7.60 -4.97 -6.85
C ASN A 259 -8.26 -4.84 -8.23
N LYS A 260 -9.38 -4.11 -8.33
CA LYS A 260 -10.12 -3.90 -9.61
C LYS A 260 -9.29 -3.26 -10.73
N SER A 261 -8.19 -2.58 -10.41
CA SER A 261 -7.29 -1.97 -11.39
C SER A 261 -6.07 -2.83 -11.75
N SER A 262 -5.91 -3.96 -11.07
CA SER A 262 -4.90 -4.96 -11.42
C SER A 262 -5.35 -5.80 -12.61
N SER A 263 -4.42 -6.43 -13.32
CA SER A 263 -4.74 -7.43 -14.34
C SER A 263 -3.82 -8.65 -14.21
N ILE A 264 -4.35 -9.82 -14.57
CA ILE A 264 -3.65 -11.10 -14.51
C ILE A 264 -3.53 -11.63 -15.93
N GLU A 265 -2.30 -11.82 -16.40
CA GLU A 265 -2.00 -12.38 -17.71
C GLU A 265 -1.24 -13.70 -17.51
N THR A 266 -1.73 -14.79 -18.11
CA THR A 266 -1.01 -16.08 -18.07
C THR A 266 0.20 -16.03 -18.98
N LEU A 267 1.32 -16.58 -18.53
CA LEU A 267 2.55 -16.72 -19.30
C LEU A 267 2.76 -18.18 -19.68
N ASP A 268 3.14 -18.42 -20.95
CA ASP A 268 3.47 -19.76 -21.45
C ASP A 268 4.87 -20.23 -21.02
N GLU A 269 5.69 -19.31 -20.50
CA GLU A 269 7.04 -19.57 -20.00
C GLU A 269 6.98 -20.09 -18.55
N ASP A 270 7.67 -21.19 -18.25
CA ASP A 270 7.83 -21.64 -16.87
C ASP A 270 8.91 -20.79 -16.19
N ILE A 271 8.52 -20.04 -15.15
CA ILE A 271 9.43 -19.18 -14.40
C ILE A 271 10.07 -20.04 -13.30
N GLU A 272 11.40 -20.12 -13.31
CA GLU A 272 12.13 -20.69 -12.19
C GLU A 272 11.98 -19.75 -10.98
N VAL A 273 11.38 -20.29 -9.93
CA VAL A 273 11.27 -19.58 -8.66
C VAL A 273 12.61 -19.71 -7.96
N GLY A 274 13.38 -18.63 -8.00
CA GLY A 274 14.52 -18.42 -7.15
C GLY A 274 14.03 -18.38 -5.72
N THR A 275 14.19 -19.51 -5.05
CA THR A 275 14.16 -19.50 -3.60
C THR A 275 15.30 -18.62 -3.15
N SER A 276 14.99 -17.40 -2.71
CA SER A 276 15.96 -16.50 -2.10
C SER A 276 16.50 -17.19 -0.84
N ALA A 277 17.53 -18.01 -1.03
CA ALA A 277 18.20 -18.74 0.02
C ALA A 277 18.87 -17.70 0.90
N PHE A 278 18.26 -17.45 2.06
CA PHE A 278 18.83 -16.58 3.05
C PHE A 278 20.10 -17.25 3.57
N THR A 279 21.24 -16.62 3.28
CA THR A 279 22.54 -17.11 3.75
C THR A 279 22.92 -16.35 5.01
N TYR A 280 23.31 -17.09 6.04
CA TYR A 280 23.71 -16.56 7.33
C TYR A 280 25.02 -17.19 7.77
N PHE A 281 25.95 -16.33 8.19
CA PHE A 281 27.24 -16.74 8.71
C PHE A 281 27.31 -16.46 10.21
N GLY A 282 27.71 -17.46 10.99
CA GLY A 282 27.89 -17.29 12.43
C GLY A 282 28.44 -18.52 13.14
N ALA A 283 28.85 -18.32 14.39
CA ALA A 283 29.21 -19.41 15.28
C ALA A 283 27.93 -20.09 15.81
N MET A 284 27.89 -21.42 15.79
CA MET A 284 26.82 -22.15 16.48
C MET A 284 27.04 -22.07 17.99
N ILE A 285 26.25 -21.25 18.67
CA ILE A 285 26.40 -20.96 20.09
C ILE A 285 25.53 -21.86 20.98
N ASP A 286 24.41 -22.37 20.45
CA ASP A 286 23.54 -23.30 21.18
C ASP A 286 22.81 -24.25 20.23
N ILE A 287 22.44 -25.41 20.77
CA ILE A 287 21.47 -26.33 20.18
C ILE A 287 20.30 -26.46 21.17
N GLN A 288 19.14 -25.98 20.75
CA GLN A 288 17.96 -25.87 21.60
C GLN A 288 17.37 -27.25 21.94
N THR A 289 16.54 -27.29 22.99
CA THR A 289 15.79 -28.49 23.38
C THR A 289 14.79 -28.91 22.29
N GLY A 290 14.58 -30.23 22.16
CA GLY A 290 13.83 -30.80 21.04
C GLY A 290 14.64 -30.92 19.73
N SER A 291 15.96 -30.90 19.87
CA SER A 291 16.96 -31.31 18.87
C SER A 291 17.53 -32.70 19.24
N GLY A 292 18.20 -33.35 18.29
CA GLY A 292 18.68 -34.72 18.40
C GLY A 292 17.62 -35.71 17.94
N LEU A 293 17.56 -36.87 18.60
CA LEU A 293 16.60 -37.92 18.28
C LEU A 293 15.21 -37.56 18.82
N ILE A 294 14.27 -37.29 17.92
CA ILE A 294 12.88 -36.97 18.23
C ILE A 294 11.93 -38.05 17.70
N LYS A 295 10.68 -38.04 18.19
CA LYS A 295 9.59 -38.84 17.62
C LYS A 295 8.57 -37.93 16.96
N ARG A 296 8.08 -38.28 15.78
CA ARG A 296 7.02 -37.56 15.07
C ARG A 296 5.71 -38.32 15.07
N CYS A 297 4.60 -37.60 15.08
CA CYS A 297 3.30 -38.17 14.83
C CYS A 297 3.24 -38.71 13.39
N PRO A 298 2.83 -39.97 13.17
CA PRO A 298 2.71 -40.52 11.82
C PRO A 298 1.65 -39.81 10.97
N GLU A 299 0.65 -39.18 11.60
CA GLU A 299 -0.45 -38.51 10.90
C GLU A 299 -0.14 -37.03 10.56
N CYS A 300 0.31 -36.22 11.52
CA CYS A 300 0.57 -34.79 11.29
C CYS A 300 2.06 -34.40 11.19
N LYS A 301 2.98 -35.37 11.29
CA LYS A 301 4.45 -35.16 11.28
C LYS A 301 5.00 -34.19 12.34
N ARG A 302 4.18 -33.74 13.31
CA ARG A 302 4.62 -32.90 14.43
C ARG A 302 5.42 -33.71 15.45
N ALA A 303 6.37 -33.07 16.10
CA ALA A 303 7.17 -33.68 17.15
C ALA A 303 6.31 -34.02 18.38
N LEU A 304 6.44 -35.24 18.88
CA LEU A 304 5.73 -35.73 20.07
C LEU A 304 6.43 -35.27 21.34
N VAL A 305 5.63 -34.92 22.34
CA VAL A 305 6.11 -34.60 23.69
C VAL A 305 5.70 -35.75 24.60
N LYS A 306 6.68 -36.45 25.20
CA LYS A 306 6.44 -37.62 26.07
C LYS A 306 5.51 -38.69 25.48
N GLY A 307 5.57 -38.87 24.15
CA GLY A 307 4.75 -39.87 23.42
C GLY A 307 3.32 -39.44 23.12
N ALA A 308 2.97 -38.17 23.28
CA ALA A 308 1.68 -37.62 22.88
C ALA A 308 1.84 -36.52 21.82
N CYS A 309 0.94 -36.53 20.85
CA CYS A 309 0.72 -35.49 19.86
C CYS A 309 -0.32 -34.50 20.41
N ALA A 310 -0.15 -33.21 20.12
CA ALA A 310 -1.09 -32.18 20.54
C ALA A 310 -2.49 -32.37 19.93
N GLU A 311 -2.58 -32.86 18.70
CA GLU A 311 -3.85 -33.07 17.98
C GLU A 311 -4.37 -34.51 18.12
N HIS A 312 -3.54 -35.51 17.82
CA HIS A 312 -3.97 -36.92 17.77
C HIS A 312 -3.78 -37.69 19.08
N GLY A 313 -3.41 -37.03 20.17
CA GLY A 313 -3.25 -37.67 21.48
C GLY A 313 -2.10 -38.69 21.52
N LYS A 314 -2.29 -39.83 22.19
CA LYS A 314 -1.24 -40.86 22.31
C LYS A 314 -1.09 -41.65 21.02
N VAL A 315 0.03 -41.45 20.34
CA VAL A 315 0.38 -42.13 19.08
C VAL A 315 1.76 -42.76 19.18
N LYS A 316 1.99 -43.86 18.45
CA LYS A 316 3.31 -44.48 18.33
C LYS A 316 4.12 -43.68 17.30
N GLY A 317 4.98 -42.79 17.78
CA GLY A 317 5.75 -41.93 16.90
C GLY A 317 6.90 -42.61 16.17
N GLU A 318 7.20 -42.08 14.99
CA GLU A 318 8.35 -42.48 14.15
C GLU A 318 9.59 -41.67 14.52
N TYR A 319 10.75 -42.31 14.53
CA TYR A 319 12.00 -41.63 14.87
C TYR A 319 12.44 -40.68 13.75
N ASP A 320 12.98 -39.54 14.16
CA ASP A 320 13.56 -38.54 13.29
C ASP A 320 14.74 -37.84 13.97
N LEU A 321 15.63 -37.26 13.17
CA LEU A 321 16.74 -36.42 13.63
C LEU A 321 16.54 -34.99 13.15
N ARG A 322 16.86 -34.04 14.02
CA ARG A 322 16.79 -32.62 13.70
C ARG A 322 17.68 -31.81 14.64
N ILE A 323 18.27 -30.74 14.15
CA ILE A 323 18.94 -29.73 14.98
C ILE A 323 18.15 -28.42 14.92
N LYS A 324 17.90 -27.81 16.09
CA LYS A 324 17.52 -26.40 16.25
C LYS A 324 18.76 -25.66 16.76
N ALA A 325 19.51 -25.05 15.85
CA ALA A 325 20.72 -24.32 16.18
C ALA A 325 20.41 -22.84 16.41
N VAL A 326 21.23 -22.18 17.22
CA VAL A 326 21.31 -20.72 17.31
C VAL A 326 22.68 -20.32 16.80
N LEU A 327 22.71 -19.51 15.75
CA LEU A 327 23.93 -18.97 15.14
C LEU A 327 24.11 -17.51 15.56
N ASP A 328 25.35 -17.11 15.85
CA ASP A 328 25.71 -15.74 16.21
C ASP A 328 26.80 -15.21 15.28
N SER A 329 26.50 -14.12 14.56
CA SER A 329 27.43 -13.43 13.67
C SER A 329 28.33 -12.42 14.38
N GLY A 330 28.15 -12.21 15.69
CA GLY A 330 28.75 -11.15 16.50
C GLY A 330 27.98 -9.83 16.46
N THR A 331 27.06 -9.66 15.51
CA THR A 331 26.19 -8.48 15.35
C THR A 331 24.71 -8.82 15.47
N SER A 332 24.34 -10.08 15.27
CA SER A 332 22.97 -10.57 15.32
C SER A 332 22.96 -12.05 15.69
N THR A 333 21.80 -12.56 16.09
CA THR A 333 21.57 -14.00 16.32
C THR A 333 20.47 -14.50 15.40
N GLN A 334 20.61 -15.72 14.91
CA GLN A 334 19.67 -16.34 13.98
C GLN A 334 19.42 -17.80 14.36
N ASP A 335 18.13 -18.16 14.51
CA ASP A 335 17.73 -19.55 14.72
C ASP A 335 17.76 -20.31 13.38
N ALA A 336 18.23 -21.55 13.39
CA ALA A 336 18.30 -22.41 12.22
C ALA A 336 17.72 -23.80 12.53
N LEU A 337 16.93 -24.33 11.59
CA LEU A 337 16.34 -25.66 11.64
C LEU A 337 17.01 -26.53 10.58
N ILE A 338 17.76 -27.52 11.03
CA ILE A 338 18.50 -28.45 10.18
C ILE A 338 17.76 -29.77 10.19
N ASN A 339 17.41 -30.27 9.00
CA ASN A 339 16.70 -31.53 8.81
C ASN A 339 17.57 -32.75 9.12
N ARG A 340 17.00 -33.95 8.96
CA ARG A 340 17.67 -35.22 9.22
C ARG A 340 18.92 -35.35 8.37
N GLU A 341 18.79 -35.18 7.07
CA GLU A 341 19.83 -35.43 6.08
C GLU A 341 21.09 -34.61 6.40
N LEU A 342 20.94 -33.30 6.61
CA LEU A 342 22.06 -32.42 6.98
C LEU A 342 22.56 -32.68 8.41
N THR A 343 21.71 -33.11 9.33
CA THR A 343 22.14 -33.50 10.69
C THR A 343 23.04 -34.72 10.65
N GLU A 344 22.69 -35.74 9.83
CA GLU A 344 23.49 -36.95 9.66
C GLU A 344 24.87 -36.62 9.04
N GLU A 345 24.89 -35.72 8.06
CA GLU A 345 26.12 -35.25 7.42
C GLU A 345 27.02 -34.48 8.40
N LEU A 346 26.47 -33.51 9.13
CA LEU A 346 27.24 -32.66 10.05
C LEU A 346 27.86 -33.42 11.21
N ALA A 347 27.10 -34.37 11.79
CA ALA A 347 27.51 -35.09 12.98
C ALA A 347 28.08 -36.49 12.67
N GLY A 348 28.05 -36.93 11.41
CA GLY A 348 28.50 -38.25 11.00
C GLY A 348 27.77 -39.40 11.71
N ILE A 349 26.50 -39.19 12.08
CA ILE A 349 25.65 -40.20 12.74
C ILE A 349 24.42 -40.46 11.88
N SER A 350 24.12 -41.73 11.59
CA SER A 350 22.85 -42.09 10.97
C SER A 350 21.73 -42.15 12.01
N LEU A 351 20.48 -42.08 11.54
CA LEU A 351 19.30 -42.28 12.38
C LEU A 351 19.32 -43.60 13.13
N ASP A 352 19.70 -44.69 12.46
CA ASP A 352 19.80 -46.00 13.11
C ASP A 352 20.86 -46.02 14.21
N SER A 353 21.99 -45.35 13.98
CA SER A 353 23.04 -45.20 14.99
C SER A 353 22.55 -44.36 16.18
N ALA A 354 21.84 -43.27 15.93
CA ALA A 354 21.25 -42.44 16.98
C ALA A 354 20.19 -43.22 17.81
N ILE A 355 19.38 -44.06 17.16
CA ILE A 355 18.42 -44.95 17.84
C ILE A 355 19.16 -45.96 18.72
N ALA A 356 20.22 -46.58 18.20
CA ALA A 356 21.03 -47.53 18.96
C ALA A 356 21.70 -46.85 20.18
N MET A 357 22.30 -45.67 19.99
CA MET A 357 22.88 -44.88 21.08
C MET A 357 21.87 -44.56 22.19
N ALA A 358 20.66 -44.15 21.81
CA ALA A 358 19.59 -43.87 22.75
C ALA A 358 19.11 -45.13 23.48
N ALA A 359 19.10 -46.28 22.81
CA ALA A 359 18.73 -47.57 23.40
C ALA A 359 19.79 -48.06 24.40
N ASP A 360 21.07 -47.96 24.05
CA ASP A 360 22.19 -48.38 24.90
C ASP A 360 22.30 -47.51 26.17
N ALA A 361 22.07 -46.20 26.03
CA ALA A 361 22.07 -45.28 27.15
C ALA A 361 20.76 -45.22 27.93
N LEU A 362 19.69 -45.87 27.44
CA LEU A 362 18.31 -45.74 27.94
C LEU A 362 17.80 -44.28 28.02
N ASP A 363 18.45 -43.36 27.31
CA ASP A 363 18.12 -41.94 27.28
C ASP A 363 18.32 -41.35 25.87
N PRO A 364 17.25 -40.89 25.20
CA PRO A 364 17.35 -40.17 23.94
C PRO A 364 18.18 -38.87 24.02
N GLY A 365 18.36 -38.30 25.21
CA GLY A 365 19.13 -37.07 25.44
C GLY A 365 20.61 -37.20 25.06
N VAL A 366 21.18 -38.40 25.08
CA VAL A 366 22.60 -38.63 24.75
C VAL A 366 22.94 -38.17 23.32
N VAL A 367 21.99 -38.29 22.38
CA VAL A 367 22.19 -37.82 21.01
C VAL A 367 22.31 -36.30 20.98
N LEU A 368 21.48 -35.58 21.76
CA LEU A 368 21.56 -34.13 21.87
C LEU A 368 22.90 -33.68 22.47
N ASP A 369 23.36 -34.35 23.53
CA ASP A 369 24.61 -34.01 24.19
C ASP A 369 25.82 -34.22 23.28
N LYS A 370 25.82 -35.31 22.49
CA LYS A 370 26.83 -35.53 21.45
C LYS A 370 26.83 -34.40 20.41
N LEU A 371 25.66 -34.06 19.87
CA LEU A 371 25.53 -32.99 18.88
C LEU A 371 26.04 -31.65 19.42
N LYS A 372 25.74 -31.35 20.70
CA LYS A 372 26.26 -30.15 21.37
C LYS A 372 27.78 -30.18 21.46
N HIS A 373 28.36 -31.30 21.85
CA HIS A 373 29.80 -31.42 22.01
C HIS A 373 30.57 -31.28 20.69
N GLU A 374 30.00 -31.79 19.58
CA GLU A 374 30.68 -31.79 18.28
C GLU A 374 30.48 -30.49 17.49
N LEU A 375 29.30 -29.87 17.56
CA LEU A 375 28.90 -28.79 16.65
C LEU A 375 28.94 -27.40 17.28
N VAL A 376 28.73 -27.27 18.59
CA VAL A 376 28.74 -25.96 19.27
C VAL A 376 30.16 -25.40 19.33
N GLY A 377 30.30 -24.09 19.13
CA GLY A 377 31.58 -23.38 19.16
C GLY A 377 32.33 -23.36 17.82
N ARG A 378 31.71 -23.84 16.73
CA ARG A 378 32.27 -23.78 15.38
C ARG A 378 31.50 -22.80 14.50
N TYR A 379 32.15 -22.28 13.47
CA TYR A 379 31.55 -21.36 12.50
C TYR A 379 30.93 -22.14 11.35
N TYR A 380 29.74 -21.68 10.94
CA TYR A 380 29.00 -22.26 9.83
C TYR A 380 28.45 -21.16 8.94
N THR A 381 28.44 -21.44 7.64
CA THR A 381 27.61 -20.74 6.68
C THR A 381 26.39 -21.62 6.43
N VAL A 382 25.20 -21.12 6.76
CA VAL A 382 23.93 -21.79 6.46
C VAL A 382 23.20 -21.04 5.36
N SER A 383 22.60 -21.77 4.43
CA SER A 383 21.70 -21.21 3.43
C SER A 383 20.39 -21.98 3.44
N GLY A 384 19.29 -21.26 3.27
CA GLY A 384 17.97 -21.88 3.12
C GLY A 384 16.83 -20.88 3.28
N HIS A 385 15.61 -21.38 3.44
CA HIS A 385 14.42 -20.52 3.46
C HIS A 385 14.14 -19.96 4.84
N ARG A 386 13.87 -18.66 4.93
CA ARG A 386 13.47 -18.05 6.19
C ARG A 386 11.99 -18.34 6.49
N LEU A 387 11.74 -19.11 7.54
CA LEU A 387 10.42 -19.37 8.11
C LEU A 387 10.31 -18.69 9.47
N ASP A 388 9.68 -17.51 9.48
CA ASP A 388 9.51 -16.70 10.69
C ASP A 388 10.85 -16.32 11.34
N ARG A 389 11.13 -16.79 12.56
CA ARG A 389 12.42 -16.59 13.21
C ARG A 389 13.49 -17.63 12.83
N TYR A 390 13.11 -18.72 12.15
CA TYR A 390 14.03 -19.80 11.79
C TYR A 390 14.46 -19.72 10.33
N ILE A 391 15.66 -20.20 10.02
CA ILE A 391 16.04 -20.61 8.66
C ILE A 391 15.80 -22.12 8.56
N LEU A 392 14.98 -22.56 7.61
CA LEU A 392 14.94 -23.95 7.17
C LEU A 392 16.18 -24.19 6.31
N VAL A 393 17.19 -24.82 6.90
CA VAL A 393 18.50 -24.97 6.27
C VAL A 393 18.41 -26.00 5.16
N GLU A 394 18.85 -25.60 3.97
CA GLU A 394 18.98 -26.46 2.78
C GLU A 394 20.44 -26.87 2.56
N SER A 395 21.37 -25.99 2.90
CA SER A 395 22.81 -26.29 2.90
C SER A 395 23.50 -25.66 4.10
N ILE A 396 24.51 -26.37 4.61
CA ILE A 396 25.33 -25.92 5.72
C ILE A 396 26.77 -26.33 5.49
N THR A 397 27.68 -25.35 5.54
CA THR A 397 29.10 -25.56 5.33
C THR A 397 29.87 -25.19 6.60
N PRO A 398 30.60 -26.12 7.23
CA PRO A 398 31.49 -25.79 8.33
C PRO A 398 32.68 -24.98 7.83
N MET A 399 32.90 -23.81 8.44
CA MET A 399 34.11 -23.03 8.21
C MET A 399 35.21 -23.60 9.12
N THR A 400 36.21 -24.22 8.51
CA THR A 400 37.48 -24.47 9.20
C THR A 400 38.31 -23.19 9.14
N SER A 401 38.99 -22.89 10.25
CA SER A 401 39.37 -21.54 10.68
C SER A 401 40.40 -20.77 9.84
N LEU A 402 40.65 -21.12 8.58
CA LEU A 402 41.54 -20.34 7.71
C LEU A 402 41.24 -20.64 6.24
N ASP A 403 40.41 -19.81 5.63
CA ASP A 403 40.42 -19.72 4.17
C ASP A 403 41.65 -18.91 3.76
N ARG A 404 42.67 -19.62 3.24
CA ARG A 404 43.94 -18.99 2.87
C ARG A 404 43.76 -18.00 1.72
N GLU A 405 42.74 -18.16 0.89
CA GLU A 405 42.48 -17.24 -0.22
C GLU A 405 41.94 -15.91 0.30
N LEU A 406 40.97 -15.94 1.21
CA LEU A 406 40.42 -14.74 1.85
C LEU A 406 41.50 -13.96 2.64
N LEU A 407 42.39 -14.67 3.34
CA LEU A 407 43.52 -14.05 4.03
C LEU A 407 44.51 -13.39 3.06
N ASN A 408 44.79 -14.03 1.93
CA ASN A 408 45.69 -13.46 0.93
C ASN A 408 45.09 -12.20 0.27
N GLU A 409 43.78 -12.17 0.03
CA GLU A 409 43.09 -10.96 -0.45
C GLU A 409 43.16 -9.82 0.57
N MET A 410 42.92 -10.11 1.86
CA MET A 410 43.04 -9.12 2.93
C MET A 410 44.48 -8.60 3.11
N PHE A 411 45.49 -9.45 2.93
CA PHE A 411 46.89 -9.01 2.96
C PHE A 411 47.24 -8.16 1.73
N ALA A 412 46.70 -8.47 0.55
CA ALA A 412 46.93 -7.69 -0.66
C ALA A 412 46.34 -6.27 -0.57
N GLU A 413 45.22 -6.08 0.14
CA GLU A 413 44.65 -4.74 0.39
C GLU A 413 45.48 -3.91 1.38
N LEU A 414 46.18 -4.55 2.33
CA LEU A 414 47.01 -3.89 3.33
C LEU A 414 48.43 -3.53 2.84
N GLU A 415 48.89 -4.10 1.73
CA GLU A 415 50.17 -3.76 1.10
C GLU A 415 50.08 -2.55 0.14
N VAL A 416 48.89 -1.94 0.01
CA VAL A 416 48.67 -0.71 -0.76
C VAL A 416 48.57 0.51 0.18
N GLU A 417 49.62 0.75 0.98
CA GLU A 417 49.91 2.08 1.57
C GLU A 417 51.40 2.45 1.43
#